data_AF-Q59944-F1
#
_entry.id   AF-Q59944-F1
#
_cell.length_a   1.000
_cell.length_b   1.000
_cell.length_c   1.000
_cell.angle_alpha   90.00
_cell.angle_beta   90.00
_cell.angle_gamma   90.00
#
_symmetry.space_group_name_H-M   'P 1'
#
loop_
_entity.id
_entity.type
_entity.pdbx_description
1 polymer ?
#
loop_
_entity_poly.entity_id
_entity_poly.type
_entity_poly.pdbx_seq_one_letter_code
_entity_poly.pdbx_strand_id
1 'polypeptide(L)'
;PGDRKLLIGPNFCRSMGAQMRGDGSSRIIIKPLEKLHSTDFPIIPDRIEAATFLCAGAITHSEISLFPVVPDHLASAIAKLREIGPQA
;
A
#
# COMPACT_ATOMS: atom_id res chain seq x y z
N PRO A 1 -12.43 9.64 -8.05
CA PRO A 1 -11.12 10.31 -7.79
C PRO A 1 -10.32 9.47 -6.79
N GLY A 2 -9.88 8.28 -7.26
CA GLY A 2 -9.33 7.22 -6.43
C GLY A 2 -7.82 7.35 -6.19
N ASP A 3 -7.40 6.74 -5.09
CA ASP A 3 -6.09 6.84 -4.46
C ASP A 3 -4.92 6.40 -5.34
N ARG A 4 -4.28 7.38 -5.96
CA ARG A 4 -3.06 7.22 -6.76
C ARG A 4 -1.78 7.04 -5.92
N LYS A 5 -1.91 6.86 -4.59
CA LYS A 5 -0.79 6.83 -3.64
C LYS A 5 -0.28 5.43 -3.27
N LEU A 6 -0.97 4.36 -3.66
CA LEU A 6 -0.72 3.01 -3.11
C LEU A 6 0.33 2.18 -3.87
N LEU A 7 0.74 2.57 -5.08
CA LEU A 7 1.62 1.73 -5.90
C LEU A 7 3.08 2.15 -5.81
N ILE A 8 3.93 1.27 -5.28
CA ILE A 8 5.36 1.52 -5.11
C ILE A 8 6.07 1.79 -6.45
N GLY A 9 5.85 0.95 -7.47
CA GLY A 9 6.55 1.03 -8.76
C GLY A 9 6.30 2.33 -9.51
N PRO A 10 5.03 2.70 -9.80
CA PRO A 10 4.72 3.95 -10.48
C PRO A 10 5.20 5.20 -9.75
N ASN A 11 5.11 5.22 -8.42
CA ASN A 11 5.55 6.35 -7.62
C ASN A 11 7.08 6.45 -7.56
N PHE A 12 7.78 5.32 -7.51
CA PHE A 12 9.23 5.26 -7.62
C PHE A 12 9.73 5.75 -8.98
N CYS A 13 9.11 5.30 -10.08
CA CYS A 13 9.47 5.79 -11.42
C CYS A 13 9.23 7.30 -11.55
N ARG A 14 8.13 7.82 -10.99
CA ARG A 14 7.85 9.27 -10.96
C ARG A 14 8.89 10.04 -10.15
N SER A 15 9.31 9.52 -9.00
CA SER A 15 10.34 10.18 -8.20
C SER A 15 11.70 10.21 -8.89
N MET A 16 11.95 9.33 -9.86
CA MET A 16 13.10 9.38 -10.77
C MET A 16 12.89 10.25 -12.02
N GLY A 17 11.75 10.91 -12.16
CA GLY A 17 11.43 11.82 -13.27
C GLY A 17 10.55 11.25 -14.39
N ALA A 18 10.06 10.01 -14.27
CA ALA A 18 9.19 9.42 -15.28
C ALA A 18 7.81 10.10 -15.34
N GLN A 19 7.34 10.41 -16.55
CA GLN A 19 6.00 10.95 -16.76
C GLN A 19 5.04 9.84 -17.19
N MET A 20 4.08 9.52 -16.31
CA MET A 20 3.16 8.39 -16.52
C MET A 20 1.71 8.73 -16.17
N ARG A 21 0.77 8.14 -16.90
CA ARG A 21 -0.69 8.25 -16.68
C ARG A 21 -1.36 6.87 -16.68
N GLY A 22 -2.50 6.76 -16.02
CA GLY A 22 -3.29 5.51 -15.96
C GLY A 22 -2.85 4.53 -14.88
N ASP A 23 -2.06 4.98 -13.89
CA ASP A 23 -1.73 4.21 -12.70
C ASP A 23 -2.99 3.82 -11.92
N GLY A 24 -3.09 2.55 -11.53
CA GLY A 24 -4.31 1.98 -10.93
C GLY A 24 -5.34 1.47 -11.94
N SER A 25 -5.04 1.49 -13.25
CA SER A 25 -5.86 0.87 -14.30
C SER A 25 -5.12 -0.29 -14.98
N SER A 26 -5.79 -1.02 -15.88
CA SER A 26 -5.20 -2.11 -16.66
C SER A 26 -4.18 -1.64 -17.72
N ARG A 27 -4.09 -0.33 -17.98
CA ARG A 27 -3.19 0.25 -18.99
C ARG A 27 -2.49 1.49 -18.47
N ILE A 28 -1.16 1.46 -18.48
CA ILE A 28 -0.31 2.59 -18.14
C ILE A 28 0.29 3.17 -19.42
N ILE A 29 0.29 4.50 -19.55
CA ILE A 29 0.92 5.24 -20.64
C ILE A 29 2.11 5.99 -20.08
N ILE A 30 3.29 5.72 -20.64
CA ILE A 30 4.57 6.32 -20.23
C ILE A 30 5.07 7.21 -21.36
N LYS A 31 5.45 8.44 -21.06
CA LYS A 31 6.10 9.32 -22.03
C LYS A 31 7.61 9.03 -22.07
N PRO A 32 8.25 9.08 -23.25
CA PRO A 32 9.70 8.98 -23.35
C PRO A 32 10.39 10.07 -22.55
N LEU A 33 11.54 9.74 -21.96
CA LEU A 33 12.46 10.68 -21.35
C LEU A 33 13.90 10.25 -21.67
N GLU A 34 14.82 11.21 -21.69
CA GLU A 34 16.21 10.93 -22.04
C GLU A 34 16.96 10.15 -20.94
N LYS A 35 16.75 10.53 -19.67
CA LYS A 35 17.41 9.91 -18.51
C LYS A 35 16.54 10.01 -17.26
N LEU A 36 16.57 8.96 -16.44
CA LEU A 36 16.07 8.98 -15.07
C LEU A 36 17.14 9.55 -14.14
N HIS A 37 16.74 10.15 -13.03
CA HIS A 37 17.65 10.65 -11.99
C HIS A 37 17.56 9.82 -10.71
N SER A 38 18.60 9.91 -9.88
CA SER A 38 18.57 9.31 -8.54
C SER A 38 17.51 9.97 -7.66
N THR A 39 16.96 9.20 -6.72
CA THR A 39 15.98 9.66 -5.75
C THR A 39 16.06 8.78 -4.51
N ASP A 40 15.90 9.38 -3.35
CA ASP A 40 15.53 8.63 -2.15
C ASP A 40 14.03 8.33 -2.23
N PHE A 41 13.64 7.09 -1.98
CA PHE A 41 12.24 6.70 -2.03
C PHE A 41 11.93 5.71 -0.90
N PRO A 42 10.99 6.04 0.01
CA PRO A 42 10.64 5.17 1.11
C PRO A 42 9.84 3.96 0.61
N ILE A 43 10.18 2.77 1.11
CA ILE A 43 9.47 1.54 0.80
C ILE A 43 8.16 1.49 1.59
N ILE A 44 7.08 1.06 0.94
CA ILE A 44 5.79 0.89 1.60
C ILE A 44 5.85 -0.28 2.61
N PRO A 45 5.19 -0.17 3.78
CA PRO A 45 5.13 -1.27 4.75
C PRO A 45 4.48 -2.54 4.17
N ASP A 46 4.89 -3.71 4.68
CA ASP A 46 4.35 -4.99 4.23
C ASP A 46 2.94 -5.24 4.81
N ARG A 47 1.96 -5.30 3.90
CA ARG A 47 0.55 -5.54 4.26
C ARG A 47 0.27 -6.98 4.70
N ILE A 48 1.06 -7.95 4.27
CA ILE A 48 0.89 -9.36 4.65
C ILE A 48 1.34 -9.57 6.09
N GLU A 49 2.47 -8.98 6.46
CA GLU A 49 2.96 -9.00 7.85
C GLU A 49 1.97 -8.28 8.78
N ALA A 50 1.55 -7.06 8.43
CA ALA A 50 0.57 -6.32 9.23
C ALA A 50 -0.75 -7.08 9.39
N ALA A 51 -1.29 -7.68 8.32
CA ALA A 51 -2.49 -8.51 8.40
C ALA A 51 -2.30 -9.75 9.28
N THR A 52 -1.12 -10.37 9.24
CA THR A 52 -0.77 -11.51 10.09
C THR A 52 -0.82 -11.12 11.57
N PHE A 53 -0.25 -9.98 11.92
CA PHE A 53 -0.33 -9.48 13.30
C PHE A 53 -1.76 -9.10 13.71
N LEU A 54 -2.55 -8.48 12.83
CA LEU A 54 -3.98 -8.22 13.11
C LEU A 54 -4.73 -9.51 13.44
N CYS A 55 -4.52 -10.57 12.65
CA CYS A 55 -5.11 -11.88 12.92
C CYS A 55 -4.63 -12.46 14.27
N ALA A 56 -3.34 -12.33 14.60
CA ALA A 56 -2.81 -12.81 15.88
C ALA A 56 -3.44 -12.06 17.08
N GLY A 57 -3.58 -10.74 17.00
CA GLY A 57 -4.27 -9.94 18.02
C GLY A 57 -5.74 -10.36 18.18
N ALA A 58 -6.44 -10.57 17.07
CA ALA A 58 -7.84 -11.01 17.08
C ALA A 58 -8.02 -12.41 17.70
N ILE A 59 -7.16 -13.39 17.34
CA ILE A 59 -7.21 -14.77 17.88
C ILE A 59 -6.92 -14.79 19.38
N THR A 60 -5.97 -13.97 19.84
CA THR A 60 -5.53 -13.95 21.23
C THR A 60 -6.35 -13.00 22.11
N HIS A 61 -7.32 -12.27 21.55
CA HIS A 61 -8.05 -11.19 22.22
C HIS A 61 -7.11 -10.13 22.84
N SER A 62 -6.00 -9.83 22.16
CA SER A 62 -5.02 -8.86 22.61
C SER A 62 -5.25 -7.50 21.95
N GLU A 63 -5.03 -6.43 22.71
CA GLU A 63 -4.95 -5.08 22.17
C GLU A 63 -3.54 -4.85 21.58
N ILE A 64 -3.45 -4.60 20.28
CA ILE A 64 -2.17 -4.39 19.59
C ILE A 64 -2.20 -3.09 18.79
N SER A 65 -1.04 -2.44 18.68
CA SER A 65 -0.83 -1.28 17.81
C SER A 65 0.21 -1.61 16.74
N LEU A 66 -0.09 -1.29 15.49
CA LEU A 66 0.79 -1.54 14.34
C LEU A 66 1.25 -0.22 13.72
N PHE A 67 2.56 -0.07 13.57
CA PHE A 67 3.19 1.06 12.90
C PHE A 67 4.56 0.64 12.35
N PRO A 68 4.96 1.10 11.14
CA PRO A 68 4.16 1.86 10.18
C PRO A 68 3.21 0.98 9.37
N VAL A 69 2.01 1.48 9.05
CA VAL A 69 1.04 0.80 8.18
C VAL A 69 0.39 1.79 7.21
N VAL A 70 -0.10 1.28 6.08
CA VAL A 70 -0.95 2.03 5.14
C VAL A 70 -2.35 1.40 5.22
N PRO A 71 -3.31 2.01 5.93
CA PRO A 71 -4.63 1.40 6.20
C PRO A 71 -5.37 0.94 4.94
N ASP A 72 -5.25 1.70 3.84
CA ASP A 72 -5.90 1.36 2.57
C ASP A 72 -5.39 0.03 1.98
N HIS A 73 -4.13 -0.35 2.24
CA HIS A 73 -3.59 -1.66 1.83
C HIS A 73 -4.18 -2.82 2.63
N LEU A 74 -4.75 -2.54 3.81
CA LEU A 74 -5.30 -3.53 4.74
C LEU A 74 -6.82 -3.58 4.70
N ALA A 75 -7.49 -2.75 3.89
CA ALA A 75 -8.95 -2.61 3.87
C ALA A 75 -9.69 -3.95 3.76
N SER A 76 -9.22 -4.86 2.90
CA SER A 76 -9.81 -6.21 2.76
C SER A 76 -9.64 -7.07 4.01
N ALA A 77 -8.45 -7.08 4.60
CA ALA A 77 -8.16 -7.85 5.81
C ALA A 77 -8.99 -7.33 7.00
N ILE A 78 -9.03 -6.01 7.20
CA ILE A 78 -9.82 -5.35 8.25
C ILE A 78 -11.31 -5.64 8.05
N ALA A 79 -11.83 -5.54 6.82
CA ALA A 79 -13.22 -5.85 6.52
C ALA A 79 -13.57 -7.29 6.93
N LYS A 80 -12.70 -8.26 6.62
CA LYS A 80 -12.93 -9.66 6.99
C LYS A 80 -12.85 -9.91 8.50
N LEU A 81 -11.91 -9.28 9.20
CA LEU A 81 -11.83 -9.39 10.65
C LEU A 81 -13.08 -8.81 11.32
N ARG A 82 -13.61 -7.69 10.81
CA ARG A 82 -14.87 -7.09 11.30
C ARG A 82 -16.11 -7.94 11.06
N GLU A 83 -16.15 -8.71 9.98
CA GLU A 83 -17.23 -9.68 9.74
C GLU A 83 -17.23 -10.81 10.79
N ILE A 84 -16.04 -11.21 11.27
CA ILE A 84 -15.86 -12.35 12.20
C ILE A 84 -15.98 -11.91 13.66
N GLY A 85 -15.68 -10.65 13.98
CA GLY A 85 -15.88 -10.09 15.32
C GLY A 85 -15.77 -8.56 15.37
N PRO A 86 -16.51 -7.89 16.27
CA PRO A 86 -16.63 -6.42 16.30
C PRO A 86 -15.40 -5.64 16.80
N GLN A 87 -14.25 -6.28 17.05
CA GLN A 87 -13.09 -5.66 17.74
C GLN A 87 -11.82 -5.51 16.86
N ALA A 88 -11.97 -5.30 15.56
CA ALA A 88 -10.85 -5.11 14.62
C ALA A 88 -10.69 -3.68 14.08
#